data_AF-K1YXX1-F1
#
_entry.id   AF-K1YXX1-F1
#
_cell.length_a   1.000
_cell.length_b   1.000
_cell.length_c   1.000
_cell.angle_alpha   90.00
_cell.angle_beta   90.00
_cell.angle_gamma   90.00
#
_symmetry.space_group_name_H-M   'P 1'
#
loop_
_entity.id
_entity.type
_entity.pdbx_description
1 polymer ?
#
loop_
_entity_poly.entity_id
_entity_poly.type
_entity_poly.pdbx_seq_one_letter_code
_entity_poly.pdbx_strand_id
1 'polypeptide(L)'
;KRAGGDRDFFQGLIILAGAFCHLNKNRWHPANLALQKAFDKLSLYLPEYHGVKTGEVLTCISAWKVWLEGGPLSPHPAHIILS
;
A
#
# COMPACT_ATOMS: atom_id res chain seq x y z
N LYS A 1 5.79 -16.80 -21.05
CA LYS A 1 6.03 -15.52 -20.34
C LYS A 1 5.54 -15.69 -18.89
N ARG A 2 6.30 -15.20 -17.91
CA ARG A 2 6.50 -15.81 -16.58
C ARG A 2 5.25 -15.74 -15.68
N ALA A 3 4.79 -16.90 -15.20
CA ALA A 3 3.80 -17.04 -14.11
C ALA A 3 4.22 -16.36 -12.78
N GLY A 4 5.46 -15.88 -12.68
CA GLY A 4 5.94 -15.10 -11.53
C GLY A 4 5.47 -13.63 -11.51
N GLY A 5 5.28 -13.01 -12.68
CA GLY A 5 4.91 -11.59 -12.77
C GLY A 5 3.52 -11.31 -12.19
N ASP A 6 2.52 -12.08 -12.58
CA ASP A 6 1.16 -11.93 -12.06
C ASP A 6 1.07 -12.30 -10.58
N ARG A 7 1.78 -13.37 -10.17
CA ARG A 7 1.81 -13.82 -8.78
C ARG A 7 2.31 -12.71 -7.86
N ASP A 8 3.41 -12.05 -8.20
CA ASP A 8 4.00 -11.02 -7.35
C ASP A 8 3.12 -9.77 -7.26
N PHE A 9 2.47 -9.38 -8.36
CA PHE A 9 1.50 -8.29 -8.37
C PHE A 9 0.30 -8.58 -7.46
N PHE A 10 -0.37 -9.72 -7.65
CA PHE A 10 -1.53 -10.11 -6.83
C PHE A 10 -1.14 -10.33 -5.37
N GLN A 11 0.04 -10.89 -5.10
CA GLN A 11 0.55 -10.99 -3.74
C GLN A 11 0.76 -9.61 -3.11
N GLY A 12 1.24 -8.62 -3.87
CA GLY A 12 1.32 -7.22 -3.43
C GLY A 12 -0.03 -6.66 -3.01
N LEU A 13 -1.07 -6.87 -3.82
CA LEU A 13 -2.44 -6.44 -3.49
C LEU A 13 -3.02 -7.14 -2.24
N ILE A 14 -2.78 -8.44 -2.09
CA ILE A 14 -3.21 -9.20 -0.90
C ILE A 14 -2.52 -8.67 0.36
N ILE A 15 -1.21 -8.41 0.29
CA ILE A 15 -0.46 -7.84 1.41
C ILE A 15 -0.97 -6.43 1.74
N LEU A 16 -1.28 -5.61 0.74
CA LEU A 16 -1.87 -4.28 0.93
C LEU A 16 -3.19 -4.36 1.70
N ALA A 17 -4.10 -5.25 1.30
CA ALA A 17 -5.35 -5.49 2.03
C ALA A 17 -5.08 -5.95 3.48
N GLY A 18 -4.09 -6.83 3.67
CA GLY A 18 -3.64 -7.24 5.00
C GLY A 18 -3.12 -6.09 5.87
N ALA A 19 -2.45 -5.10 5.27
CA ALA A 19 -1.99 -3.91 5.97
C ALA A 19 -3.17 -3.10 6.56
N PHE A 20 -4.24 -2.91 5.80
CA PHE A 20 -5.46 -2.25 6.29
C PHE A 20 -6.20 -3.06 7.37
N CYS A 21 -6.17 -4.39 7.29
CA CYS A 21 -6.65 -5.24 8.37
C CYS A 21 -5.84 -5.07 9.67
N HIS A 22 -4.54 -4.79 9.60
CA HIS A 22 -3.73 -4.45 10.77
C HIS A 22 -4.06 -3.06 11.32
N LEU A 23 -4.28 -2.07 10.45
CA LEU A 23 -4.71 -0.72 10.84
C LEU A 23 -6.02 -0.75 11.63
N ASN A 24 -7.03 -1.48 11.13
CA ASN A 24 -8.32 -1.62 11.80
C ASN A 24 -8.24 -2.28 13.19
N LYS A 25 -7.14 -3.00 13.48
CA LYS A 25 -6.87 -3.64 14.77
C LYS A 25 -5.90 -2.84 15.64
N ASN A 26 -5.62 -1.58 15.28
CA ASN A 26 -4.63 -0.70 15.93
C ASN A 26 -3.22 -1.32 15.99
N ARG A 27 -2.87 -2.21 15.04
CA ARG A 27 -1.55 -2.84 14.95
C ARG A 27 -0.66 -2.05 14.01
N TRP A 28 -0.18 -0.90 14.47
CA TRP A 28 0.52 0.09 13.63
C TRP A 28 1.85 -0.40 13.06
N HIS A 29 2.69 -1.04 13.88
CA HIS A 29 3.97 -1.56 13.42
C HIS A 29 3.82 -2.68 12.35
N PRO A 30 2.98 -3.72 12.57
CA PRO A 30 2.67 -4.70 11.53
C PRO A 30 2.05 -4.07 10.27
N ALA A 31 1.20 -3.04 10.41
CA ALA A 31 0.65 -2.33 9.27
C ALA A 31 1.75 -1.64 8.45
N ASN A 32 2.68 -0.92 9.09
CA ASN A 32 3.76 -0.24 8.35
C ASN A 32 4.67 -1.24 7.60
N LEU A 33 5.03 -2.36 8.23
CA LEU A 33 5.80 -3.42 7.56
C LEU A 33 5.07 -4.01 6.35
N ALA A 34 3.75 -4.24 6.48
CA ALA A 34 2.93 -4.75 5.38
C ALA A 34 2.80 -3.71 4.26
N LEU A 35 2.61 -2.43 4.57
CA LEU A 35 2.59 -1.34 3.60
C LEU A 35 3.92 -1.26 2.83
N GLN A 36 5.07 -1.33 3.50
CA GLN A 36 6.37 -1.35 2.84
C GLN A 36 6.49 -2.54 1.89
N LYS A 37 6.13 -3.75 2.35
CA LYS A 37 6.22 -4.95 1.52
C LYS A 37 5.29 -4.92 0.31
N ALA A 38 4.10 -4.32 0.45
CA ALA A 38 3.19 -4.09 -0.66
C ALA A 38 3.78 -3.08 -1.65
N PHE A 39 4.36 -1.98 -1.15
CA PHE A 39 5.03 -0.97 -1.97
C PHE A 39 6.13 -1.59 -2.83
N ASP A 40 7.05 -2.35 -2.21
CA ASP A 40 8.19 -2.96 -2.90
C ASP A 40 7.73 -3.86 -4.05
N LYS A 41 6.68 -4.66 -3.81
CA LYS A 41 6.09 -5.53 -4.84
C LYS A 41 5.42 -4.74 -5.95
N LEU A 42 4.56 -3.79 -5.61
CA LEU A 42 3.74 -3.07 -6.58
C LEU A 42 4.55 -2.04 -7.38
N SER A 43 5.67 -1.53 -6.85
CA SER A 43 6.54 -0.54 -7.52
C SER A 43 7.05 -0.98 -8.89
N LEU A 44 7.11 -2.29 -9.14
CA LEU A 44 7.56 -2.89 -10.40
C LEU A 44 6.52 -2.81 -11.52
N TYR A 45 5.27 -2.43 -11.19
CA TYR A 45 4.11 -2.53 -12.09
C TYR A 45 3.51 -1.15 -12.41
N LEU A 46 4.39 -0.15 -12.54
CA LEU A 46 4.03 1.21 -12.91
C LEU A 46 3.78 1.38 -14.42
N PRO A 47 3.01 2.40 -14.83
CA PRO A 47 2.13 3.21 -13.98
C PRO A 47 0.81 2.50 -13.67
N GLU A 48 0.47 1.48 -14.47
CA GLU A 48 -0.77 0.71 -14.42
C GLU A 48 -0.48 -0.75 -14.79
N TYR A 49 -1.16 -1.68 -14.13
CA TYR A 49 -1.09 -3.10 -14.44
C TYR A 49 -2.41 -3.80 -14.14
N HIS A 50 -2.90 -4.63 -15.06
CA HIS A 50 -4.23 -5.27 -14.99
C HIS A 50 -5.38 -4.28 -14.70
N GLY A 51 -5.31 -3.07 -15.28
CA GLY A 51 -6.33 -2.02 -15.08
C GLY A 51 -6.25 -1.30 -13.72
N VAL A 52 -5.31 -1.69 -12.86
CA VAL A 52 -5.05 -1.00 -11.59
C VAL A 52 -4.03 0.08 -11.83
N LYS A 53 -4.39 1.33 -11.52
CA LYS A 53 -3.48 2.47 -11.53
C LYS A 53 -2.47 2.39 -10.40
N THR A 54 -1.47 1.53 -10.55
CA THR A 54 -0.45 1.24 -9.55
C THR A 54 0.25 2.49 -9.04
N GLY A 55 0.45 3.52 -9.88
CA GLY A 55 1.00 4.80 -9.45
C GLY A 55 0.17 5.48 -8.36
N GLU A 56 -1.15 5.55 -8.54
CA GLU A 56 -2.07 6.12 -7.54
C GLU A 56 -2.07 5.27 -6.26
N VAL A 57 -2.04 3.94 -6.39
CA VAL A 57 -1.95 3.02 -5.25
C VAL A 57 -0.66 3.25 -4.44
N LEU A 58 0.49 3.39 -5.09
CA LEU A 58 1.76 3.64 -4.41
C LEU A 58 1.79 5.00 -3.73
N THR A 59 1.19 6.03 -4.32
CA THR A 59 1.00 7.34 -3.68
C THR A 59 0.17 7.20 -2.40
N CYS A 60 -0.92 6.43 -2.44
CA CYS A 60 -1.73 6.16 -1.26
C CYS A 60 -0.92 5.44 -0.18
N ILE A 61 -0.17 4.38 -0.54
CA ILE A 61 0.68 3.63 0.40
C ILE A 61 1.68 4.57 1.07
N SER A 62 2.35 5.43 0.31
CA SER A 62 3.32 6.40 0.86
C SER A 62 2.67 7.37 1.85
N ALA A 63 1.48 7.89 1.55
CA ALA A 63 0.75 8.77 2.48
C ALA A 63 0.41 8.05 3.80
N TRP A 64 -0.02 6.79 3.73
CA TRP A 64 -0.28 5.97 4.93
C TRP A 64 0.98 5.70 5.74
N LYS A 65 2.11 5.44 5.10
CA LYS A 65 3.39 5.25 5.80
C LYS A 65 3.83 6.51 6.53
N VAL A 66 3.79 7.67 5.86
CA VAL A 66 4.12 8.97 6.48
C VAL A 66 3.25 9.22 7.71
N TRP A 67 1.94 8.93 7.62
CA TRP A 67 1.03 9.08 8.75
C TRP A 67 1.37 8.16 9.93
N LEU A 68 1.69 6.89 9.65
CA LEU A 68 2.09 5.92 10.70
C LEU A 68 3.42 6.27 11.37
N GLU A 69 4.34 6.90 10.63
CA GLU A 69 5.65 7.31 11.13
C GLU A 69 5.59 8.65 11.87
N GLY A 70 4.72 9.57 11.45
CA GLY A 70 4.56 10.91 12.04
C GLY A 70 3.64 11.00 13.26
N GLY A 71 2.85 9.96 13.54
CA GLY A 71 1.93 9.93 14.68
C GLY A 71 0.70 10.85 14.50
N PRO A 72 -0.06 11.15 15.58
CA PRO A 72 -1.40 11.75 15.50
C PRO A 72 -1.47 13.18 14.94
N LEU A 73 -0.32 13.82 14.67
CA LEU A 73 -0.25 15.16 14.08
C LEU A 73 -0.18 15.14 12.55
N SER A 74 0.07 13.98 11.93
CA SER A 74 0.02 13.86 10.48
C SER A 74 -1.44 13.82 9.99
N PRO A 75 -1.78 14.52 8.89
CA PRO A 75 -3.13 14.51 8.35
C PRO A 75 -3.54 13.09 7.94
N HIS A 76 -4.73 12.67 8.35
CA HIS A 76 -5.19 11.31 8.10
C HIS A 76 -5.32 11.04 6.59
N PRO A 77 -4.73 9.96 6.03
CA PRO A 77 -4.56 9.80 4.59
C PRO A 77 -5.87 9.70 3.79
N ALA A 78 -6.95 9.23 4.43
CA ALA A 78 -8.26 9.14 3.78
C ALA A 78 -8.84 10.51 3.35
N HIS A 79 -8.36 11.63 3.90
CA HIS A 79 -8.76 12.97 3.47
C HIS A 79 -7.92 13.53 2.31
N ILE A 80 -6.78 12.89 2.00
CA ILE A 80 -5.86 13.32 0.93
C ILE A 80 -6.24 12.68 -0.42
N ILE A 81 -6.92 11.54 -0.39
CA ILE A 81 -7.22 10.72 -1.58
C ILE A 81 -8.57 11.09 -2.22
N LEU A 82 -9.41 11.89 -1.55
CA LEU A 82 -10.77 12.28 -1.99
C LEU A 82 -10.90 13.77 -2.37
N SER A 83 -9.79 14.50 -2.42
CA SER A 83 -9.71 15.92 -2.78
C SER A 83 -8.98 16.08 -4.12
#